data_AF-A0A2U2S0R5-F1
#
_entry.id   AF-A0A2U2S0R5-F1
#
_cell.length_a   1.000
_cell.length_b   1.000
_cell.length_c   1.000
_cell.angle_alpha   90.00
_cell.angle_beta   90.00
_cell.angle_gamma   90.00
#
_symmetry.space_group_name_H-M   'P 1'
#
loop_
_entity.id
_entity.type
_entity.pdbx_description
1 polymer ?
#
loop_
_entity_poly.entity_id
_entity_poly.type
_entity_poly.pdbx_seq_one_letter_code
_entity_poly.pdbx_strand_id
1 'polypeptide(L)'
;MSQSIEQIQYLTQNYSRLQGLRAIPVGIFVLLAGIWANFAAGNLGMPFVLLLITWLGYGLIDQYYARQYGKVTTLRQRRIQEFITGILFMVLALVSFVFDSAQVLAMSSVGLVIAAGILADFWQNISKPAYSFEAIISAALIAMLSLLPLAGWQWWHWVGVGTLTNGILILSGLLMIGMGVIGHGRLTHTLKAVEKASHEQSI
;
A
#
# COMPACT_ATOMS: atom_id res chain seq x y z
N MET A 1 14.40 26.19 -18.57
CA MET A 1 12.93 26.28 -18.47
C MET A 1 12.23 24.90 -18.48
N SER A 2 12.64 23.91 -19.28
CA SER A 2 11.95 22.61 -19.41
C SER A 2 11.83 21.77 -18.12
N GLN A 3 12.85 21.78 -17.26
CA GLN A 3 12.88 20.94 -16.06
C GLN A 3 11.77 21.26 -15.04
N SER A 4 11.36 22.53 -14.90
CA SER A 4 10.30 22.92 -13.95
C SER A 4 8.92 22.40 -14.35
N ILE A 5 8.61 22.45 -15.65
CA ILE A 5 7.31 22.02 -16.19
C ILE A 5 7.16 20.51 -16.07
N GLU A 6 8.21 19.73 -16.40
CA GLU A 6 8.19 18.27 -16.25
C GLU A 6 8.01 17.82 -14.79
N GLN A 7 8.58 18.56 -13.84
CA GLN A 7 8.41 18.29 -12.40
C GLN A 7 6.98 18.59 -11.94
N ILE A 8 6.41 19.72 -12.35
CA ILE A 8 5.02 20.09 -12.01
C ILE A 8 4.04 19.09 -12.63
N GLN A 9 4.22 18.72 -13.89
CA GLN A 9 3.40 17.71 -14.56
C GLN A 9 3.49 16.36 -13.84
N TYR A 10 4.71 15.95 -13.46
CA TYR A 10 4.90 14.71 -12.71
C TYR A 10 4.20 14.74 -11.34
N LEU A 11 4.38 15.82 -10.56
CA LEU A 11 3.72 15.99 -9.27
C LEU A 11 2.21 15.94 -9.42
N THR A 12 1.64 16.65 -10.39
CA THR A 12 0.19 16.70 -10.61
C THR A 12 -0.36 15.34 -11.04
N GLN A 13 0.35 14.63 -11.92
CA GLN A 13 -0.05 13.31 -12.39
C GLN A 13 0.08 12.22 -11.32
N ASN A 14 0.96 12.38 -10.33
CA ASN A 14 1.24 11.35 -9.32
C ASN A 14 0.84 11.78 -7.91
N TYR A 15 0.16 12.92 -7.77
CA TYR A 15 -0.18 13.51 -6.49
C TYR A 15 -0.91 12.53 -5.57
N SER A 16 -1.91 11.81 -6.06
CA SER A 16 -2.67 10.83 -5.28
C SER A 16 -1.83 9.70 -4.71
N ARG A 17 -0.77 9.27 -5.40
CA ARG A 17 0.14 8.21 -4.95
C ARG A 17 1.24 8.73 -4.03
N LEU A 18 1.68 9.98 -4.23
CA LEU A 18 2.65 10.63 -3.36
C LEU A 18 2.05 10.98 -1.98
N GLN A 19 0.73 10.87 -1.81
CA GLN A 19 0.04 10.98 -0.53
C GLN A 19 0.23 9.72 0.33
N GLY A 20 1.49 9.35 0.58
CA GLY A 20 1.86 8.12 1.29
C GLY A 20 1.19 7.97 2.67
N LEU A 21 0.85 9.07 3.35
CA LEU A 21 0.12 8.98 4.63
C LEU A 21 -1.22 8.25 4.48
N ARG A 22 -1.87 8.29 3.31
CA ARG A 22 -3.13 7.56 3.06
C ARG A 22 -2.96 6.04 3.14
N ALA A 23 -1.75 5.52 2.88
CA ALA A 23 -1.46 4.09 3.02
C ALA A 23 -1.29 3.67 4.49
N ILE A 24 -0.98 4.61 5.40
CA ILE A 24 -0.69 4.29 6.81
C ILE A 24 -1.92 3.74 7.54
N PRO A 25 -3.12 4.37 7.52
CA PRO A 25 -4.29 3.78 8.17
C PRO A 25 -4.61 2.38 7.65
N VAL A 26 -4.48 2.17 6.33
CA VAL A 26 -4.71 0.85 5.72
C VAL A 26 -3.64 -0.15 6.15
N GLY A 27 -2.37 0.25 6.21
CA GLY A 27 -1.29 -0.61 6.70
C GLY A 27 -1.47 -0.97 8.18
N ILE A 28 -1.88 -0.02 9.02
CA ILE A 28 -2.23 -0.26 10.43
C ILE A 28 -3.40 -1.22 10.53
N PHE A 29 -4.45 -1.04 9.74
CA PHE A 29 -5.58 -1.97 9.69
C PHE A 29 -5.14 -3.39 9.39
N VAL A 30 -4.40 -3.58 8.29
CA VAL A 30 -3.93 -4.89 7.83
C VAL A 30 -3.01 -5.55 8.87
N LEU A 31 -2.10 -4.77 9.46
CA LEU A 31 -1.24 -5.23 10.55
C LEU A 31 -2.04 -5.70 11.76
N LEU A 32 -2.95 -4.86 12.27
CA LEU A 32 -3.74 -5.17 13.44
C LEU A 32 -4.74 -6.29 13.18
N ALA A 33 -5.27 -6.41 11.96
CA ALA A 33 -6.12 -7.53 11.56
C ALA A 33 -5.34 -8.85 11.57
N GLY A 34 -4.11 -8.86 11.06
CA GLY A 34 -3.23 -10.04 11.11
C GLY A 34 -2.88 -10.45 12.55
N ILE A 35 -2.58 -9.47 13.43
CA ILE A 35 -2.34 -9.72 14.85
C ILE A 35 -3.61 -10.25 15.53
N TRP A 36 -4.76 -9.61 15.30
CA TRP A 36 -6.03 -10.03 15.88
C TRP A 36 -6.40 -11.45 15.45
N ALA A 37 -6.27 -11.78 14.16
CA ALA A 37 -6.54 -13.11 13.64
C ALA A 37 -5.61 -14.18 14.23
N ASN A 38 -4.44 -13.78 14.76
CA ASN A 38 -3.51 -14.67 15.42
C ASN A 38 -3.94 -15.04 16.86
N PHE A 39 -4.60 -14.14 17.59
CA PHE A 39 -4.87 -14.31 19.02
C PHE A 39 -6.35 -14.49 19.37
N ALA A 40 -7.26 -13.96 18.56
CA ALA A 40 -8.67 -13.84 18.90
C ALA A 40 -9.60 -14.25 17.74
N ALA A 41 -9.21 -15.31 17.03
CA ALA A 41 -10.01 -15.89 15.96
C ALA A 41 -11.43 -16.22 16.48
N GLY A 42 -12.45 -15.65 15.84
CA GLY A 42 -13.87 -15.86 16.17
C GLY A 42 -14.65 -14.63 16.64
N ASN A 43 -13.99 -13.57 17.14
CA ASN A 43 -14.68 -12.32 17.51
C ASN A 43 -14.66 -11.29 16.38
N LEU A 44 -15.67 -11.30 15.53
CA LEU A 44 -15.77 -10.37 14.40
C LEU A 44 -15.94 -8.89 14.80
N GLY A 45 -16.25 -8.59 16.06
CA GLY A 45 -16.44 -7.21 16.53
C GLY A 45 -15.18 -6.35 16.40
N MET A 46 -14.01 -6.91 16.71
CA MET A 46 -12.75 -6.14 16.67
C MET A 46 -12.35 -5.70 15.25
N PRO A 47 -12.41 -6.57 14.21
CA PRO A 47 -12.23 -6.14 12.81
C PRO A 47 -13.13 -4.98 12.39
N PHE A 48 -14.40 -4.95 12.81
CA PHE A 48 -15.31 -3.85 12.48
C PHE A 48 -14.89 -2.53 13.14
N VAL A 49 -14.45 -2.59 14.40
CA VAL A 49 -13.91 -1.41 15.10
C VAL A 49 -12.64 -0.90 14.40
N LEU A 50 -11.72 -1.81 14.04
CA LEU A 50 -10.51 -1.46 13.29
C LEU A 50 -10.84 -0.84 11.93
N LEU A 51 -11.84 -1.37 11.22
CA LEU A 51 -12.30 -0.84 9.94
C LEU A 51 -12.85 0.59 10.11
N LEU A 52 -13.65 0.84 11.15
CA LEU A 52 -14.19 2.17 11.45
C LEU A 52 -13.06 3.17 11.76
N ILE A 53 -12.10 2.80 12.61
CA ILE A 53 -10.94 3.65 12.93
C ILE A 53 -10.14 3.97 11.66
N THR A 54 -9.96 2.99 10.80
CA THR A 54 -9.23 3.14 9.53
C THR A 54 -9.94 4.09 8.59
N TRP A 55 -11.26 3.96 8.47
CA TRP A 55 -12.10 4.85 7.66
C TRP A 55 -12.02 6.30 8.17
N LEU A 56 -12.12 6.51 9.48
CA LEU A 56 -11.98 7.84 10.09
C LEU A 56 -10.57 8.40 9.87
N GLY A 57 -9.53 7.60 10.09
CA GLY A 57 -8.14 8.00 9.88
C GLY A 57 -7.87 8.40 8.41
N TYR A 58 -8.41 7.64 7.46
CA TYR A 58 -8.32 7.97 6.05
C TYR A 58 -8.98 9.33 5.74
N GLY A 59 -10.17 9.59 6.29
CA GLY A 59 -10.87 10.87 6.12
C GLY A 59 -10.11 12.06 6.72
N LEU A 60 -9.49 11.90 7.89
CA LEU A 60 -8.67 12.94 8.51
C LEU A 60 -7.43 13.26 7.68
N ILE A 61 -6.75 12.24 7.16
CA ILE A 61 -5.58 12.41 6.30
C ILE A 61 -5.96 13.08 4.99
N ASP A 62 -7.10 12.74 4.40
CA ASP A 62 -7.62 13.41 3.21
C ASP A 62 -7.85 14.91 3.45
N GLN A 63 -8.50 15.26 4.56
CA GLN A 63 -8.69 16.65 4.96
C GLN A 63 -7.36 17.38 5.20
N TYR A 64 -6.39 16.72 5.83
CA TYR A 64 -5.05 17.27 6.03
C TYR A 64 -4.39 17.61 4.69
N TYR A 65 -4.37 16.69 3.72
CA TYR A 65 -3.79 16.96 2.41
C TYR A 65 -4.52 18.07 1.65
N ALA A 66 -5.85 18.07 1.70
CA ALA A 66 -6.66 19.10 1.04
C ALA A 66 -6.38 20.50 1.62
N ARG A 67 -6.16 20.61 2.94
CA ARG A 67 -5.81 21.87 3.60
C ARG A 67 -4.38 22.30 3.30
N GLN A 68 -3.43 21.37 3.34
CA GLN A 68 -2.01 21.70 3.24
C GLN A 68 -1.53 21.94 1.79
N TYR A 69 -2.11 21.27 0.81
CA TYR A 69 -1.62 21.27 -0.58
C TYR A 69 -2.71 21.54 -1.62
N GLY A 70 -3.96 21.77 -1.19
CA GLY A 70 -5.10 21.93 -2.07
C GLY A 70 -5.66 20.61 -2.61
N LYS A 71 -6.68 20.72 -3.47
CA LYS A 71 -7.35 19.57 -4.09
C LYS A 71 -6.83 19.36 -5.51
N VAL A 72 -6.23 18.20 -5.76
CA VAL A 72 -5.89 17.75 -7.12
C VAL A 72 -6.93 16.72 -7.56
N THR A 73 -7.64 17.02 -8.64
CA THR A 73 -8.61 16.09 -9.23
C THR A 73 -7.92 15.14 -10.18
N THR A 74 -8.05 13.83 -9.95
CA THR A 74 -7.59 12.82 -10.90
C THR A 74 -8.50 12.79 -12.12
N LEU A 75 -7.93 12.44 -13.29
CA LEU A 75 -8.70 12.24 -14.52
C LEU A 75 -9.72 11.12 -14.31
N ARG A 76 -10.96 11.32 -14.76
CA ARG A 76 -12.07 10.35 -14.62
C ARG A 76 -11.69 8.95 -15.11
N GLN A 77 -10.98 8.86 -16.24
CA GLN A 77 -10.54 7.58 -16.81
C GLN A 77 -9.61 6.81 -15.87
N ARG A 78 -8.64 7.49 -15.26
CA ARG A 78 -7.72 6.89 -14.30
C ARG A 78 -8.44 6.42 -13.04
N ARG A 79 -9.39 7.23 -12.54
CA ARG A 79 -10.24 6.85 -11.40
C ARG A 79 -11.05 5.58 -11.67
N ILE A 80 -11.59 5.43 -12.88
CA ILE A 80 -12.32 4.22 -13.29
C ILE A 80 -11.37 3.02 -13.36
N GLN A 81 -10.18 3.18 -13.93
CA GLN A 81 -9.17 2.11 -13.96
C GLN A 81 -8.77 1.67 -12.56
N GLU A 82 -8.44 2.62 -11.67
CA GLU A 82 -8.12 2.34 -10.26
C GLU A 82 -9.26 1.60 -9.56
N PHE A 83 -10.51 2.00 -9.81
CA PHE A 83 -11.68 1.34 -9.25
C PHE A 83 -11.86 -0.10 -9.75
N ILE A 84 -11.74 -0.32 -11.06
CA ILE A 84 -11.86 -1.66 -11.67
C ILE A 84 -10.73 -2.57 -11.17
N THR A 85 -9.48 -2.08 -11.18
CA THR A 85 -8.34 -2.83 -10.66
C THR A 85 -8.51 -3.14 -9.18
N GLY A 86 -9.01 -2.18 -8.39
CA GLY A 86 -9.32 -2.40 -6.97
C GLY A 86 -10.35 -3.50 -6.75
N ILE A 87 -11.46 -3.50 -7.49
CA ILE A 87 -12.47 -4.56 -7.42
C ILE A 87 -11.87 -5.92 -7.81
N LEU A 88 -11.11 -5.97 -8.90
CA LEU A 88 -10.50 -7.20 -9.37
C LEU A 88 -9.58 -7.82 -8.29
N PHE A 89 -8.66 -7.02 -7.73
CA PHE A 89 -7.76 -7.50 -6.68
C PHE A 89 -8.48 -7.83 -5.38
N MET A 90 -9.57 -7.13 -5.05
CA MET A 90 -10.41 -7.47 -3.90
C MET A 90 -11.06 -8.84 -4.08
N VAL A 91 -11.63 -9.13 -5.25
CA VAL A 91 -12.23 -10.45 -5.55
C VAL A 91 -11.17 -11.54 -5.50
N LEU A 92 -10.01 -11.32 -6.12
CA LEU A 92 -8.89 -12.27 -6.07
C LEU A 92 -8.41 -12.51 -4.63
N ALA A 93 -8.29 -11.46 -3.82
CA ALA A 93 -7.88 -11.59 -2.42
C ALA A 93 -8.88 -12.40 -1.59
N LEU A 94 -10.19 -12.21 -1.81
CA LEU A 94 -11.23 -13.00 -1.15
C LEU A 94 -11.16 -14.48 -1.53
N VAL A 95 -11.03 -14.78 -2.83
CA VAL A 95 -10.88 -16.16 -3.31
C VAL A 95 -9.62 -16.80 -2.73
N SER A 96 -8.48 -16.09 -2.78
CA SER A 96 -7.23 -16.55 -2.19
C SER A 96 -7.31 -16.74 -0.68
N PHE A 97 -8.05 -15.90 0.04
CA PHE A 97 -8.28 -16.05 1.47
C PHE A 97 -9.07 -17.33 1.79
N VAL A 98 -10.05 -17.70 0.96
CA VAL A 98 -10.77 -18.98 1.10
C VAL A 98 -9.82 -20.16 0.91
N PHE A 99 -8.94 -20.13 -0.11
CA PHE A 99 -7.94 -21.17 -0.33
C PHE A 99 -6.94 -21.31 0.82
N ASP A 100 -6.42 -20.18 1.31
CA ASP A 100 -5.50 -20.11 2.44
C ASP A 100 -6.16 -20.63 3.73
N SER A 101 -7.42 -20.25 3.98
CA SER A 101 -8.18 -20.69 5.17
C SER A 101 -8.51 -22.18 5.14
N ALA A 102 -8.76 -22.73 3.95
CA ALA A 102 -8.97 -24.15 3.76
C ALA A 102 -7.66 -24.97 3.84
N GLN A 103 -6.50 -24.31 3.98
CA GLN A 103 -5.17 -24.93 4.04
C GLN A 103 -4.89 -25.89 2.88
N VAL A 104 -5.46 -25.61 1.71
CA VAL A 104 -5.35 -26.47 0.51
C VAL A 104 -3.95 -26.37 -0.11
N LEU A 105 -3.30 -25.22 0.04
CA LEU A 105 -2.01 -24.91 -0.56
C LEU A 105 -0.96 -24.73 0.52
N ALA A 106 0.26 -25.20 0.26
CA ALA A 106 1.40 -24.97 1.16
C ALA A 106 1.86 -23.50 1.16
N MET A 107 1.61 -22.76 0.07
CA MET A 107 1.93 -21.34 -0.10
C MET A 107 0.77 -20.41 0.26
N SER A 108 1.05 -19.13 0.54
CA SER A 108 -0.02 -18.13 0.74
C SER A 108 -0.44 -17.53 -0.60
N SER A 109 -1.63 -17.91 -1.04
CA SER A 109 -2.26 -17.30 -2.21
C SER A 109 -2.61 -15.84 -1.96
N VAL A 110 -3.00 -15.49 -0.72
CA VAL A 110 -3.26 -14.08 -0.34
C VAL A 110 -2.01 -13.23 -0.53
N GLY A 111 -0.86 -13.71 -0.05
CA GLY A 111 0.41 -13.00 -0.22
C GLY A 111 0.80 -12.81 -1.68
N LEU A 112 0.59 -13.83 -2.52
CA LEU A 112 0.84 -13.71 -3.97
C LEU A 112 -0.08 -12.70 -4.65
N VAL A 113 -1.36 -12.65 -4.27
CA VAL A 113 -2.29 -11.63 -4.78
C VAL A 113 -1.87 -10.22 -4.34
N ILE A 114 -1.45 -10.05 -3.09
CA ILE A 114 -0.92 -8.76 -2.60
C ILE A 114 0.33 -8.35 -3.38
N ALA A 115 1.30 -9.27 -3.55
CA ALA A 115 2.51 -9.01 -4.32
C ALA A 115 2.20 -8.63 -5.78
N ALA A 116 1.28 -9.36 -6.42
CA ALA A 116 0.81 -9.06 -7.77
C ALA A 116 0.10 -7.69 -7.84
N GLY A 117 -0.68 -7.34 -6.82
CA GLY A 117 -1.33 -6.02 -6.71
C GLY A 117 -0.33 -4.88 -6.61
N ILE A 118 0.71 -5.03 -5.79
CA ILE A 118 1.79 -4.06 -5.67
C ILE A 118 2.57 -3.94 -6.99
N LEU A 119 2.86 -5.05 -7.67
CA LEU A 119 3.53 -5.03 -8.98
C LEU A 119 2.66 -4.42 -10.08
N ALA A 120 1.36 -4.70 -10.09
CA ALA A 120 0.42 -4.10 -11.03
C ALA A 120 0.34 -2.58 -10.82
N ASP A 121 0.29 -2.14 -9.55
CA ASP A 121 0.37 -0.72 -9.22
C ASP A 121 1.70 -0.13 -9.69
N PHE A 122 2.84 -0.78 -9.42
CA PHE A 122 4.15 -0.35 -9.94
C PHE A 122 4.15 -0.19 -11.47
N TRP A 123 3.65 -1.19 -12.20
CA TRP A 123 3.69 -1.23 -13.66
C TRP A 123 2.87 -0.10 -14.31
N GLN A 124 1.73 0.24 -13.72
CA GLN A 124 0.91 1.37 -14.17
C GLN A 124 1.63 2.72 -14.06
N ASN A 125 2.79 2.78 -13.37
CA ASN A 125 3.53 4.01 -13.08
C ASN A 125 5.00 3.97 -13.47
N ILE A 126 5.35 3.10 -14.41
CA ILE A 126 6.74 2.90 -14.81
C ILE A 126 7.42 4.16 -15.38
N SER A 127 6.65 5.21 -15.68
CA SER A 127 7.12 6.48 -16.26
C SER A 127 8.24 7.18 -15.47
N LYS A 128 8.45 6.87 -14.17
CA LYS A 128 9.68 7.23 -13.42
C LYS A 128 10.07 6.14 -12.40
N PRO A 129 10.91 5.15 -12.78
CA PRO A 129 11.19 3.96 -11.96
C PRO A 129 11.92 4.25 -10.64
N ALA A 130 12.63 5.39 -10.56
CA ALA A 130 13.37 5.77 -9.36
C ALA A 130 12.49 5.97 -8.11
N TYR A 131 11.19 6.24 -8.29
CA TYR A 131 10.27 6.54 -7.18
C TYR A 131 9.44 5.35 -6.69
N SER A 132 9.68 4.15 -7.24
CA SER A 132 8.82 2.98 -6.97
C SER A 132 9.62 1.70 -6.70
N PHE A 133 10.94 1.80 -6.50
CA PHE A 133 11.77 0.63 -6.21
C PHE A 133 11.36 -0.06 -4.89
N GLU A 134 10.86 0.70 -3.92
CA GLU A 134 10.37 0.12 -2.66
C GLU A 134 9.17 -0.80 -2.87
N ALA A 135 8.35 -0.54 -3.90
CA ALA A 135 7.21 -1.39 -4.25
C ALA A 135 7.69 -2.72 -4.84
N ILE A 136 8.73 -2.71 -5.69
CA ILE A 136 9.33 -3.95 -6.23
C ILE A 136 9.93 -4.78 -5.09
N ILE A 137 10.72 -4.16 -4.20
CA ILE A 137 11.30 -4.85 -3.05
C ILE A 137 10.19 -5.46 -2.19
N SER A 138 9.15 -4.69 -1.88
CA SER A 138 8.03 -5.15 -1.06
C SER A 138 7.30 -6.32 -1.71
N ALA A 139 6.99 -6.23 -3.01
CA ALA A 139 6.33 -7.31 -3.73
C ALA A 139 7.20 -8.56 -3.82
N ALA A 140 8.50 -8.42 -4.12
CA ALA A 140 9.44 -9.52 -4.18
C ALA A 140 9.58 -10.20 -2.81
N LEU A 141 9.68 -9.42 -1.73
CA LEU A 141 9.76 -9.92 -0.37
C LEU A 141 8.49 -10.70 0.03
N ILE A 142 7.30 -10.13 -0.23
CA ILE A 142 6.03 -10.80 0.04
C ILE A 142 5.92 -12.09 -0.78
N ALA A 143 6.23 -12.06 -2.08
CA ALA A 143 6.16 -13.22 -2.95
C ALA A 143 7.13 -14.33 -2.49
N MET A 144 8.38 -13.98 -2.19
CA MET A 144 9.38 -14.92 -1.69
C MET A 144 8.94 -15.58 -0.39
N LEU A 145 8.46 -14.80 0.59
CA LEU A 145 7.98 -15.33 1.87
C LEU A 145 6.67 -16.13 1.74
N SER A 146 5.85 -15.83 0.73
CA SER A 146 4.64 -16.61 0.42
C SER A 146 4.96 -17.97 -0.20
N LEU A 147 6.06 -18.06 -0.96
CA LEU A 147 6.50 -19.29 -1.64
C LEU A 147 7.47 -20.14 -0.80
N LEU A 148 8.12 -19.56 0.21
CA LEU A 148 9.04 -20.24 1.13
C LEU A 148 8.54 -21.57 1.71
N PRO A 149 7.25 -21.73 2.10
CA PRO A 149 6.72 -23.01 2.55
C PRO A 149 6.88 -24.17 1.55
N LEU A 150 6.94 -23.89 0.24
CA LEU A 150 7.15 -24.91 -0.79
C LEU A 150 8.52 -25.60 -0.66
N ALA A 151 9.49 -24.91 -0.05
CA ALA A 151 10.79 -25.47 0.32
C ALA A 151 10.80 -26.11 1.72
N GLY A 152 9.63 -26.24 2.36
CA GLY A 152 9.48 -26.77 3.73
C GLY A 152 9.79 -25.77 4.84
N TRP A 153 10.01 -24.49 4.53
CA TRP A 153 10.46 -23.51 5.51
C TRP A 153 9.30 -22.67 6.08
N GLN A 154 9.05 -22.82 7.38
CA GLN A 154 7.90 -22.22 8.08
C GLN A 154 8.27 -20.98 8.89
N TRP A 155 8.75 -19.93 8.20
CA TRP A 155 9.31 -18.72 8.83
C TRP A 155 8.37 -18.02 9.84
N TRP A 156 7.04 -18.12 9.65
CA TRP A 156 6.06 -17.47 10.52
C TRP A 156 6.04 -18.07 11.93
N HIS A 157 6.42 -19.34 12.11
CA HIS A 157 6.53 -19.94 13.44
C HIS A 157 7.67 -19.34 14.26
N TRP A 158 8.75 -18.88 13.61
CA TRP A 158 9.88 -18.26 14.30
C TRP A 158 9.52 -16.91 14.93
N VAL A 159 8.51 -16.23 14.37
CA VAL A 159 7.97 -14.97 14.90
C VAL A 159 6.73 -15.18 15.76
N GLY A 160 6.40 -16.42 16.13
CA GLY A 160 5.27 -16.74 17.03
C GLY A 160 3.89 -16.57 16.40
N VAL A 161 3.80 -16.63 15.06
CA VAL A 161 2.52 -16.52 14.35
C VAL A 161 1.98 -17.93 14.05
N GLY A 162 0.67 -18.11 14.24
CA GLY A 162 0.00 -19.40 14.12
C GLY A 162 -0.25 -19.86 12.67
N THR A 163 -0.41 -18.92 11.73
CA THR A 163 -0.66 -19.23 10.31
C THR A 163 0.19 -18.36 9.38
N LEU A 164 0.55 -18.92 8.21
CA LEU A 164 1.29 -18.19 7.17
C LEU A 164 0.53 -16.92 6.74
N THR A 165 -0.79 -17.02 6.53
CA THR A 165 -1.63 -15.89 6.10
C THR A 165 -1.58 -14.73 7.09
N ASN A 166 -1.66 -15.00 8.39
CA ASN A 166 -1.53 -13.95 9.41
C ASN A 166 -0.14 -13.30 9.36
N GLY A 167 0.91 -14.10 9.16
CA GLY A 167 2.28 -13.60 9.04
C GLY A 167 2.45 -12.67 7.84
N ILE A 168 1.87 -13.05 6.70
CA ILE A 168 1.85 -12.25 5.48
C ILE A 168 1.05 -10.96 5.65
N LEU A 169 -0.09 -10.98 6.34
CA LEU A 169 -0.86 -9.76 6.64
C LEU A 169 -0.05 -8.82 7.54
N ILE A 170 0.55 -9.31 8.61
CA ILE A 170 1.41 -8.53 9.52
C ILE A 170 2.55 -7.86 8.73
N LEU A 171 3.27 -8.64 7.93
CA LEU A 171 4.36 -8.14 7.09
C LEU A 171 3.87 -7.09 6.08
N SER A 172 2.76 -7.37 5.40
CA SER A 172 2.19 -6.44 4.40
C SER A 172 1.79 -5.12 5.05
N GLY A 173 1.17 -5.16 6.22
CA GLY A 173 0.84 -3.97 7.00
C GLY A 173 2.07 -3.13 7.37
N LEU A 174 3.14 -3.77 7.84
CA LEU A 174 4.42 -3.10 8.12
C LEU A 174 5.03 -2.44 6.88
N LEU A 175 5.07 -3.16 5.76
CA LEU A 175 5.59 -2.63 4.49
C LEU A 175 4.75 -1.45 3.99
N MET A 176 3.42 -1.53 4.09
CA MET A 176 2.52 -0.43 3.72
C MET A 176 2.75 0.83 4.57
N ILE A 177 2.95 0.68 5.88
CA ILE A 177 3.28 1.80 6.76
C ILE A 177 4.63 2.41 6.34
N GLY A 178 5.67 1.59 6.16
CA GLY A 178 6.99 2.04 5.74
C GLY A 178 6.95 2.78 4.40
N MET A 179 6.29 2.21 3.39
CA MET A 179 6.07 2.85 2.09
C MET A 179 5.29 4.16 2.23
N GLY A 180 4.29 4.22 3.12
CA GLY A 180 3.52 5.43 3.37
C GLY A 180 4.36 6.57 3.95
N VAL A 181 5.23 6.27 4.92
CA VAL A 181 6.16 7.24 5.51
C VAL A 181 7.17 7.72 4.47
N ILE A 182 7.80 6.80 3.72
CA ILE A 182 8.77 7.14 2.66
C ILE A 182 8.10 7.99 1.56
N GLY A 183 6.89 7.61 1.14
CA GLY A 183 6.10 8.35 0.15
C GLY A 183 5.82 9.78 0.59
N HIS A 184 5.40 9.97 1.85
CA HIS A 184 5.17 11.31 2.39
C HIS A 184 6.45 12.16 2.48
N GLY A 185 7.56 11.56 2.93
CA GLY A 185 8.87 12.22 2.97
C GLY A 185 9.30 12.71 1.60
N ARG A 186 9.15 11.87 0.56
CA ARG A 186 9.46 12.25 -0.83
C ARG A 186 8.59 13.38 -1.34
N LEU A 187 7.28 13.37 -1.06
CA LEU A 187 6.38 14.46 -1.45
C LEU A 187 6.82 15.79 -0.84
N THR A 188 7.04 15.82 0.48
CA THR A 188 7.43 17.05 1.18
C THR A 188 8.76 17.61 0.70
N HIS A 189 9.75 16.75 0.46
CA HIS A 189 11.04 17.17 -0.09
C HIS A 189 10.91 17.72 -1.51
N THR A 190 10.11 17.07 -2.36
CA THR A 190 9.91 17.50 -3.76
C THR A 190 9.20 18.84 -3.83
N LEU A 191 8.18 19.07 -2.99
CA LEU A 191 7.47 20.35 -2.95
C LEU A 191 8.37 21.50 -2.49
N LYS A 192 9.20 21.29 -1.46
CA LYS A 192 10.20 22.29 -1.02
C LYS A 192 11.18 22.66 -2.13
N ALA A 193 11.62 21.67 -2.91
CA ALA A 193 12.52 21.92 -4.04
C ALA A 193 11.86 22.77 -5.13
N VAL A 194 10.59 22.50 -5.45
CA VAL A 194 9.82 23.28 -6.43
C VAL A 194 9.56 24.71 -5.93
N GLU A 195 9.21 24.88 -4.66
CA GLU A 195 8.99 26.19 -4.05
C GLU A 195 10.26 27.06 -4.12
N LYS A 196 11.42 26.49 -3.75
CA LYS A 196 12.71 27.17 -3.84
C LYS A 196 13.04 27.60 -5.27
N ALA A 197 12.88 26.69 -6.24
CA ALA A 197 13.13 26.99 -7.65
C ALA A 197 12.18 28.06 -8.21
N SER A 198 10.93 28.09 -7.75
CA SER A 198 9.97 29.13 -8.13
C SER A 198 10.34 30.50 -7.56
N HIS A 199 10.88 30.55 -6.34
CA HIS A 199 11.30 31.80 -5.71
C HIS A 199 12.53 32.40 -6.42
N GLU A 200 13.52 31.57 -6.76
CA GLU A 200 14.72 31.99 -7.51
C GLU A 200 14.41 32.55 -8.92
N GLN A 201 13.31 32.12 -9.54
CA GLN A 201 12.87 32.64 -10.84
C GLN A 201 12.10 33.96 -10.77
N SER A 202 11.67 34.36 -9.57
CA SER A 202 10.87 35.59 -9.35
C SER A 202 11.71 36.81 -8.98
N ILE A 203 13.01 36.62 -8.76
CA ILE A 203 14.01 37.66 -8.44
C ILE A 203 14.78 38.01 -9.72
#